data_AF-A0A7Y6XI36-F1
#
_entry.id   AF-A0A7Y6XI36-F1
#
_cell.length_a   1.000
_cell.length_b   1.000
_cell.length_c   1.000
_cell.angle_alpha   90.00
_cell.angle_beta   90.00
_cell.angle_gamma   90.00
#
_symmetry.space_group_name_H-M   'P 1'
#
loop_
_entity.id
_entity.type
_entity.pdbx_description
1 polymer ?
#
loop_
_entity_poly.entity_id
_entity_poly.type
_entity_poly.pdbx_seq_one_letter_code
_entity_poly.pdbx_strand_id
1 'polypeptide(L)'
;MSFSSAVVFLWLASSRNRLRLQLQRLRRPRYLVGALVGLGYIYSIFLRRLEFGGALSNVPPGVRLFAELSLVFSALVTVFSAWALGPDRPSLTFTESEVVQLFPAPVTRTSLLHYKLARGVLGAAMGALFASLFVGRLVSHAPGLFFLGAFLSLGTLYLHATAASFMRTRWAETWGTRGLVARWLALGCVLAAVGLAAYAALDAHPFPRTLSVPGVLRNWVQAVVASPGLSAVLWPARLLVAPALAQDSSAFLSVVPPVLGLALAHYVWVRLAEVPFEESAVTQAETRTRERAQRASGGVAKGRAVSSRKAPFRLSARGRPEVALIWKNLITRRRMAGGVASVLASLLLGCAIVAMMGESRFFTDTRRVLGPLGVSLAAMMAVVGPSVFRMDLRMDLPKLDLLRALPLAGWQVVGAELAASALMVGLLQLGLLTVGLLSGPGAEDPWLMTWWWPGGVALALLLPSMSLAGLFVQNAAVVLFPAWVPADRTGSARGIEALGQRLLTLMGSLVVSLVGLLPAALAGAVVGFPLWSSLDVWALPLGAAAASAVLAGEVVLGVLLLGRAFEHLDVSEDRPE
;
A
#
# COMPACT_ATOMS: atom_id res chain seq x y z
N MET A 1 -0.12 34.99 -25.17
CA MET A 1 -0.33 33.55 -24.90
C MET A 1 -1.53 33.41 -23.97
N SER A 2 -2.48 32.50 -24.26
CA SER A 2 -3.59 32.23 -23.34
C SER A 2 -3.09 31.45 -22.11
N PHE A 3 -3.75 31.59 -20.96
CA PHE A 3 -3.39 30.86 -19.73
C PHE A 3 -3.30 29.34 -19.98
N SER A 4 -4.25 28.78 -20.74
CA SER A 4 -4.25 27.37 -21.12
C SER A 4 -3.00 26.97 -21.89
N SER A 5 -2.54 27.79 -22.85
CA SER A 5 -1.30 27.51 -23.60
C SER A 5 -0.05 27.54 -22.70
N ALA A 6 0.00 28.48 -21.74
CA ALA A 6 1.10 28.58 -20.78
C ALA A 6 1.13 27.39 -19.81
N VAL A 7 -0.04 26.92 -19.36
CA VAL A 7 -0.17 25.70 -18.53
C VAL A 7 0.33 24.47 -19.28
N VAL A 8 -0.11 24.28 -20.53
CA VAL A 8 0.32 23.15 -21.35
C VAL A 8 1.83 23.20 -21.57
N PHE A 9 2.37 24.38 -21.87
CA PHE A 9 3.82 24.58 -21.97
C PHE A 9 4.53 24.21 -20.66
N LEU A 10 4.06 24.67 -19.51
CA LEU A 10 4.65 24.38 -18.20
C LEU A 10 4.62 22.88 -17.89
N TRP A 11 3.52 22.19 -18.19
CA TRP A 11 3.41 20.74 -18.01
C TRP A 11 4.37 19.98 -18.91
N LEU A 12 4.45 20.34 -20.19
CA LEU A 12 5.36 19.71 -21.15
C LEU A 12 6.82 19.99 -20.80
N ALA A 13 7.17 21.24 -20.48
CA ALA A 13 8.52 21.64 -20.10
C ALA A 13 8.95 20.97 -18.78
N SER A 14 8.09 20.95 -17.76
CA SER A 14 8.39 20.26 -16.50
C SER A 14 8.57 18.76 -16.72
N SER A 15 7.70 18.13 -17.51
CA SER A 15 7.82 16.70 -17.83
C SER A 15 9.10 16.41 -18.61
N ARG A 16 9.43 17.22 -19.62
CA ARG A 16 10.67 17.12 -20.41
C ARG A 16 11.91 17.30 -19.54
N ASN A 17 11.92 18.28 -18.63
CA ASN A 17 13.04 18.53 -17.74
C ASN A 17 13.23 17.39 -16.73
N ARG A 18 12.14 16.86 -16.17
CA ARG A 18 12.21 15.67 -15.29
C ARG A 18 12.76 14.47 -16.04
N LEU A 19 12.28 14.20 -17.26
CA LEU A 19 12.79 13.11 -18.10
C LEU A 19 14.26 13.31 -18.44
N ARG A 20 14.68 14.54 -18.80
CA ARG A 20 16.07 14.86 -19.10
C ARG A 20 16.99 14.63 -17.90
N LEU A 21 16.58 15.06 -16.70
CA LEU A 21 17.32 14.82 -15.46
C LEU A 21 17.43 13.32 -15.15
N GLN A 22 16.34 12.57 -15.32
CA GLN A 22 16.36 11.11 -15.13
C GLN A 22 17.29 10.42 -16.14
N LEU A 23 17.26 10.82 -17.42
CA LEU A 23 18.14 10.30 -18.46
C LEU A 23 19.62 10.67 -18.21
N GLN A 24 19.90 11.86 -17.71
CA GLN A 24 21.26 12.26 -17.34
C GLN A 24 21.82 11.39 -16.21
N ARG A 25 20.97 10.96 -15.25
CA ARG A 25 21.38 10.03 -14.18
C ARG A 25 21.75 8.66 -14.73
N LEU A 26 21.17 8.21 -15.85
CA LEU A 26 21.54 6.94 -16.49
C LEU A 26 23.00 6.90 -16.97
N ARG A 27 23.70 8.04 -17.04
CA ARG A 27 25.15 8.07 -17.31
C ARG A 27 25.97 7.41 -16.21
N ARG A 28 25.48 7.36 -14.97
CA ARG A 28 26.15 6.61 -13.90
C ARG A 28 25.76 5.13 -14.00
N PRO A 29 26.73 4.19 -14.03
CA PRO A 29 26.46 2.77 -14.31
C PRO A 29 25.47 2.15 -13.32
N ARG A 30 25.54 2.53 -12.04
CA ARG A 30 24.60 2.09 -11.00
C ARG A 30 23.13 2.38 -11.36
N TYR A 31 22.83 3.52 -11.97
CA TYR A 31 21.46 3.89 -12.35
C TYR A 31 21.02 3.27 -13.68
N LEU A 32 21.95 3.02 -14.61
CA LEU A 32 21.66 2.33 -15.86
C LEU A 32 21.18 0.89 -15.61
N VAL A 33 21.89 0.15 -14.77
CA VAL A 33 21.58 -1.26 -14.46
C VAL A 33 20.17 -1.39 -13.89
N GLY A 34 19.82 -0.60 -12.87
CA GLY A 34 18.48 -0.73 -12.30
C GLY A 34 17.37 -0.17 -13.22
N ALA A 35 17.67 0.74 -14.14
CA ALA A 35 16.72 1.17 -15.17
C ALA A 35 16.41 0.04 -16.17
N LEU A 36 17.44 -0.71 -16.59
CA LEU A 36 17.27 -1.91 -17.44
C LEU A 36 16.44 -2.99 -16.73
N VAL A 37 16.70 -3.23 -15.43
CA VAL A 37 15.89 -4.16 -14.61
C VAL A 37 14.44 -3.68 -14.51
N GLY A 38 14.23 -2.37 -14.27
CA GLY A 38 12.89 -1.78 -14.21
C GLY A 38 12.14 -1.88 -15.55
N LEU A 39 12.81 -1.67 -16.68
CA LEU A 39 12.24 -1.82 -18.02
C LEU A 39 11.92 -3.27 -18.34
N GLY A 40 12.84 -4.20 -18.05
CA GLY A 40 12.61 -5.64 -18.23
C GLY A 40 11.41 -6.14 -17.42
N TYR A 41 11.22 -5.60 -16.22
CA TYR A 41 10.04 -5.87 -15.42
C TYR A 41 8.74 -5.35 -16.07
N ILE A 42 8.74 -4.08 -16.49
CA ILE A 42 7.57 -3.49 -17.14
C ILE A 42 7.20 -4.32 -18.38
N TYR A 43 8.20 -4.74 -19.15
CA TYR A 43 8.00 -5.64 -20.28
C TYR A 43 7.40 -6.98 -19.86
N SER A 44 7.98 -7.68 -18.87
CA SER A 44 7.53 -9.02 -18.47
C SER A 44 6.13 -9.07 -17.85
N ILE A 45 5.74 -8.06 -17.07
CA ILE A 45 4.44 -8.05 -16.37
C ILE A 45 3.36 -7.37 -17.19
N PHE A 46 3.70 -6.27 -17.87
CA PHE A 46 2.71 -5.48 -18.58
C PHE A 46 2.65 -5.86 -20.04
N LEU A 47 3.76 -5.80 -20.79
CA LEU A 47 3.74 -5.98 -22.25
C LEU A 47 3.61 -7.45 -22.67
N ARG A 48 4.41 -8.36 -22.11
CA ARG A 48 4.42 -9.80 -22.46
C ARG A 48 3.08 -10.50 -22.16
N ARG A 49 2.33 -10.00 -21.17
CA ARG A 49 1.03 -10.56 -20.78
C ARG A 49 -0.15 -9.95 -21.54
N LEU A 50 0.06 -8.96 -22.42
CA LEU A 50 -0.97 -8.51 -23.36
C LEU A 50 -1.25 -9.58 -24.44
N GLU A 51 -0.29 -10.48 -24.69
CA GLU A 51 -0.40 -11.53 -25.71
C GLU A 51 -1.06 -12.83 -25.21
N PHE A 52 -1.19 -13.02 -23.89
CA PHE A 52 -1.81 -14.20 -23.27
C PHE A 52 -3.22 -13.90 -22.75
N GLY A 53 -4.16 -13.66 -23.66
CA GLY A 53 -5.58 -13.40 -23.36
C GLY A 53 -6.41 -14.61 -22.90
N GLY A 54 -5.82 -15.60 -22.20
CA GLY A 54 -6.43 -16.94 -22.08
C GLY A 54 -6.77 -17.52 -20.71
N ALA A 55 -6.29 -16.99 -19.57
CA ALA A 55 -6.18 -17.84 -18.36
C ALA A 55 -7.05 -17.51 -17.13
N LEU A 56 -7.90 -16.47 -17.15
CA LEU A 56 -8.81 -16.18 -16.02
C LEU A 56 -10.28 -16.06 -16.49
N SER A 57 -10.71 -16.95 -17.39
CA SER A 57 -12.05 -16.94 -17.99
C SER A 57 -13.21 -17.25 -17.02
N ASN A 58 -12.93 -17.71 -15.80
CA ASN A 58 -13.96 -18.05 -14.81
C ASN A 58 -13.58 -17.54 -13.41
N VAL A 59 -13.75 -16.24 -13.17
CA VAL A 59 -13.70 -15.71 -11.79
C VAL A 59 -14.91 -16.26 -11.02
N PRO A 60 -14.72 -16.96 -9.88
CA PRO A 60 -15.84 -17.50 -9.11
C PRO A 60 -16.84 -16.39 -8.73
N PRO A 61 -18.16 -16.64 -8.79
CA PRO A 61 -19.18 -15.63 -8.48
C PRO A 61 -18.99 -14.95 -7.12
N GLY A 62 -18.49 -15.69 -6.13
CA GLY A 62 -18.17 -15.18 -4.80
C GLY A 62 -17.05 -14.14 -4.79
N VAL A 63 -15.98 -14.35 -5.56
CA VAL A 63 -14.87 -13.41 -5.68
C VAL A 63 -15.32 -12.13 -6.37
N ARG A 64 -16.20 -12.26 -7.38
CA ARG A 64 -16.79 -11.12 -8.07
C ARG A 64 -17.70 -10.30 -7.14
N LEU A 65 -18.57 -10.95 -6.37
CA LEU A 65 -19.41 -10.30 -5.36
C LEU A 65 -18.56 -9.58 -4.31
N PHE A 66 -17.50 -10.24 -3.82
CA PHE A 66 -16.57 -9.65 -2.86
C PHE A 66 -15.88 -8.40 -3.44
N ALA A 67 -15.41 -8.47 -4.69
CA ALA A 67 -14.78 -7.34 -5.37
C ALA A 67 -15.75 -6.18 -5.58
N GLU A 68 -16.99 -6.45 -6.02
CA GLU A 68 -18.05 -5.43 -6.14
C GLU A 68 -18.30 -4.74 -4.79
N LEU A 69 -18.56 -5.52 -3.73
CA LEU A 69 -18.86 -4.98 -2.40
C LEU A 69 -17.68 -4.19 -1.82
N SER A 70 -16.45 -4.64 -2.08
CA SER A 70 -15.23 -3.93 -1.64
C SER A 70 -15.09 -2.57 -2.34
N LEU A 71 -15.34 -2.51 -3.65
CA LEU A 71 -15.29 -1.26 -4.42
C LEU A 71 -16.42 -0.31 -4.01
N VAL A 72 -17.64 -0.83 -3.84
CA VAL A 72 -18.80 -0.07 -3.36
C VAL A 72 -18.54 0.50 -1.97
N PHE A 73 -18.05 -0.34 -1.03
CA PHE A 73 -17.68 0.09 0.31
C PHE A 73 -16.58 1.15 0.28
N SER A 74 -15.55 0.98 -0.55
CA SER A 74 -14.49 1.99 -0.73
C SER A 74 -15.03 3.32 -1.26
N ALA A 75 -15.96 3.30 -2.22
CA ALA A 75 -16.60 4.51 -2.72
C ALA A 75 -17.43 5.21 -1.63
N LEU A 76 -18.23 4.47 -0.86
CA LEU A 76 -19.02 5.01 0.26
C LEU A 76 -18.13 5.59 1.37
N VAL A 77 -17.07 4.89 1.75
CA VAL A 77 -16.10 5.40 2.74
C VAL A 77 -15.43 6.67 2.22
N THR A 78 -15.09 6.73 0.93
CA THR A 78 -14.51 7.94 0.33
C THR A 78 -15.48 9.12 0.41
N VAL A 79 -16.74 8.92 0.02
CA VAL A 79 -17.80 9.94 0.13
C VAL A 79 -17.99 10.39 1.59
N PHE A 80 -18.17 9.45 2.52
CA PHE A 80 -18.37 9.75 3.93
C PHE A 80 -17.16 10.49 4.55
N SER A 81 -15.94 10.01 4.26
CA SER A 81 -14.71 10.61 4.80
C SER A 81 -14.48 12.04 4.31
N ALA A 82 -14.92 12.37 3.09
CA ALA A 82 -14.83 13.73 2.54
C ALA A 82 -15.65 14.74 3.37
N TRP A 83 -16.71 14.28 4.02
CA TRP A 83 -17.56 15.08 4.89
C TRP A 83 -17.16 15.04 6.37
N ALA A 84 -16.73 13.87 6.87
CA ALA A 84 -16.47 13.65 8.29
C ALA A 84 -15.05 14.06 8.74
N LEU A 85 -14.02 13.82 7.92
CA LEU A 85 -12.60 13.87 8.34
C LEU A 85 -11.78 15.01 7.71
N GLY A 86 -12.36 15.74 6.74
CA GLY A 86 -11.65 16.81 6.05
C GLY A 86 -11.48 18.08 6.91
N PRO A 87 -10.40 18.86 6.74
CA PRO A 87 -10.26 20.17 7.38
C PRO A 87 -11.24 21.16 6.75
N ASP A 88 -11.82 22.07 7.52
CA ASP A 88 -12.81 23.07 7.08
C ASP A 88 -12.14 24.23 6.33
N ARG A 89 -11.44 23.88 5.26
CA ARG A 89 -10.78 24.78 4.33
C ARG A 89 -10.77 24.16 2.92
N PRO A 90 -10.64 24.98 1.87
CA PRO A 90 -10.63 24.50 0.49
C PRO A 90 -9.54 23.46 0.27
N SER A 91 -9.86 22.32 -0.36
CA SER A 91 -8.90 21.22 -0.55
C SER A 91 -7.96 21.39 -1.74
N LEU A 92 -7.93 22.56 -2.38
CA LEU A 92 -7.05 22.84 -3.51
C LEU A 92 -5.60 23.02 -3.04
N THR A 93 -4.78 22.01 -3.28
CA THR A 93 -3.37 22.04 -2.91
C THR A 93 -2.53 22.68 -4.00
N PHE A 94 -1.98 23.87 -3.71
CA PHE A 94 -0.96 24.53 -4.53
C PHE A 94 0.42 24.26 -3.93
N THR A 95 1.40 24.09 -4.82
CA THR A 95 2.82 24.12 -4.47
C THR A 95 3.26 25.57 -4.30
N GLU A 96 4.32 25.80 -3.53
CA GLU A 96 4.87 27.14 -3.30
C GLU A 96 5.22 27.85 -4.62
N SER A 97 5.88 27.15 -5.54
CA SER A 97 6.18 27.67 -6.87
C SER A 97 4.92 28.08 -7.65
N GLU A 98 3.83 27.32 -7.53
CA GLU A 98 2.57 27.68 -8.18
C GLU A 98 1.92 28.90 -7.51
N VAL A 99 2.00 29.03 -6.18
CA VAL A 99 1.48 30.22 -5.49
C VAL A 99 2.27 31.46 -5.92
N VAL A 100 3.60 31.40 -5.86
CA VAL A 100 4.48 32.53 -6.19
C VAL A 100 4.38 32.92 -7.67
N GLN A 101 4.16 31.98 -8.59
CA GLN A 101 4.13 32.28 -10.02
C GLN A 101 2.72 32.53 -10.56
N LEU A 102 1.70 31.80 -10.09
CA LEU A 102 0.35 31.86 -10.68
C LEU A 102 -0.57 32.86 -9.99
N PHE A 103 -0.42 33.12 -8.69
CA PHE A 103 -1.33 34.05 -7.99
C PHE A 103 -1.06 35.52 -8.28
N PRO A 104 0.20 36.00 -8.48
CA PRO A 104 0.42 37.38 -8.91
C PRO A 104 0.22 37.59 -10.42
N ALA A 105 0.06 36.51 -11.20
CA ALA A 105 -0.24 36.62 -12.61
C ALA A 105 -1.68 37.13 -12.83
N PRO A 106 -1.98 37.83 -13.94
CA PRO A 106 -3.33 38.31 -14.26
C PRO A 106 -4.23 37.16 -14.74
N VAL A 107 -4.49 36.19 -13.86
CA VAL A 107 -5.28 34.98 -14.12
C VAL A 107 -6.51 34.97 -13.23
N THR A 108 -7.65 34.59 -13.79
CA THR A 108 -8.87 34.50 -13.00
C THR A 108 -8.80 33.29 -12.07
N ARG A 109 -9.44 33.42 -10.92
CA ARG A 109 -9.68 32.32 -9.99
C ARG A 109 -10.30 31.10 -10.66
N THR A 110 -11.29 31.30 -11.53
CA THR A 110 -11.93 30.23 -12.31
C THR A 110 -10.92 29.47 -13.18
N SER A 111 -9.96 30.19 -13.78
CA SER A 111 -8.88 29.56 -14.56
C SER A 111 -7.95 28.72 -13.67
N LEU A 112 -7.61 29.22 -12.47
CA LEU A 112 -6.83 28.46 -11.48
C LEU A 112 -7.57 27.22 -10.98
N LEU A 113 -8.89 27.31 -10.81
CA LEU A 113 -9.75 26.19 -10.46
C LEU A 113 -9.72 25.12 -11.57
N HIS A 114 -9.95 25.50 -12.83
CA HIS A 114 -9.89 24.57 -13.97
C HIS A 114 -8.52 23.91 -14.11
N TYR A 115 -7.44 24.68 -13.95
CA TYR A 115 -6.08 24.16 -13.92
C TYR A 115 -5.91 23.05 -12.88
N LYS A 116 -6.40 23.26 -11.66
CA LYS A 116 -6.29 22.26 -10.59
C LYS A 116 -7.21 21.07 -10.78
N LEU A 117 -8.44 21.29 -11.24
CA LEU A 117 -9.37 20.21 -11.56
C LEU A 117 -8.80 19.30 -12.66
N ALA A 118 -8.25 19.88 -13.73
CA ALA A 118 -7.60 19.14 -14.80
C ALA A 118 -6.42 18.31 -14.28
N ARG A 119 -5.58 18.88 -13.41
CA ARG A 119 -4.47 18.16 -12.78
C ARG A 119 -4.95 17.02 -11.88
N GLY A 120 -6.07 17.20 -11.17
CA GLY A 120 -6.69 16.16 -10.36
C GLY A 120 -7.28 15.02 -11.18
N VAL A 121 -7.92 15.33 -12.31
CA VAL A 121 -8.45 14.34 -13.26
C VAL A 121 -7.32 13.54 -13.91
N LEU A 122 -6.18 14.17 -14.27
CA LEU A 122 -4.98 13.44 -14.69
C LEU A 122 -4.47 12.49 -13.59
N GLY A 123 -4.56 12.94 -12.32
CA GLY A 123 -4.32 12.10 -11.15
C GLY A 123 -5.23 10.88 -11.09
N ALA A 124 -6.53 11.06 -11.33
CA ALA A 124 -7.52 9.99 -11.39
C ALA A 124 -7.29 9.04 -12.56
N ALA A 125 -6.93 9.54 -13.74
CA ALA A 125 -6.60 8.72 -14.92
C ALA A 125 -5.45 7.76 -14.63
N MET A 126 -4.39 8.26 -14.01
CA MET A 126 -3.27 7.40 -13.63
C MET A 126 -3.63 6.44 -12.49
N GLY A 127 -4.44 6.88 -11.51
CA GLY A 127 -5.00 6.00 -10.48
C GLY A 127 -5.80 4.84 -11.10
N ALA A 128 -6.62 5.14 -12.11
CA ALA A 128 -7.37 4.16 -12.89
C ALA A 128 -6.45 3.24 -13.70
N LEU A 129 -5.37 3.75 -14.29
CA LEU A 129 -4.37 2.95 -14.97
C LEU A 129 -3.82 1.88 -14.02
N PHE A 130 -3.35 2.28 -12.84
CA PHE A 130 -2.87 1.32 -11.84
C PHE A 130 -3.95 0.36 -11.37
N ALA A 131 -5.16 0.84 -11.08
CA ALA A 131 -6.27 -0.02 -10.72
C ALA A 131 -6.54 -1.08 -11.82
N SER A 132 -6.45 -0.70 -13.09
CA SER A 132 -6.64 -1.61 -14.22
C SER A 132 -5.54 -2.65 -14.33
N LEU A 133 -4.30 -2.22 -14.12
CA LEU A 133 -3.12 -3.08 -14.19
C LEU A 133 -3.06 -4.11 -13.06
N PHE A 134 -3.52 -3.77 -11.85
CA PHE A 134 -3.45 -4.65 -10.67
C PHE A 134 -4.76 -5.35 -10.33
N VAL A 135 -5.89 -4.65 -10.43
CA VAL A 135 -7.22 -5.16 -10.04
C VAL A 135 -8.06 -5.52 -11.26
N GLY A 136 -8.04 -4.69 -12.31
CA GLY A 136 -8.85 -4.88 -13.51
C GLY A 136 -8.65 -6.24 -14.16
N ARG A 137 -7.41 -6.74 -14.15
CA ARG A 137 -7.04 -8.08 -14.67
C ARG A 137 -7.61 -9.26 -13.87
N LEU A 138 -7.95 -9.06 -12.60
CA LEU A 138 -8.52 -10.10 -11.72
C LEU A 138 -10.05 -10.11 -11.76
N VAL A 139 -10.67 -9.02 -12.21
CA VAL A 139 -12.11 -8.76 -12.01
C VAL A 139 -12.86 -8.58 -13.34
N SER A 140 -12.21 -8.07 -14.39
CA SER A 140 -12.84 -7.77 -15.68
C SER A 140 -12.10 -8.44 -16.85
N HIS A 141 -12.88 -8.93 -17.81
CA HIS A 141 -12.39 -9.54 -19.05
C HIS A 141 -11.86 -8.52 -20.06
N ALA A 142 -12.23 -7.25 -19.90
CA ALA A 142 -11.87 -6.16 -20.79
C ALA A 142 -11.10 -5.08 -20.00
N PRO A 143 -9.77 -5.18 -19.87
CA PRO A 143 -8.99 -4.26 -19.05
C PRO A 143 -9.09 -2.79 -19.52
N GLY A 144 -9.35 -2.54 -20.81
CA GLY A 144 -9.62 -1.21 -21.34
C GLY A 144 -10.95 -0.62 -20.84
N LEU A 145 -12.01 -1.43 -20.73
CA LEU A 145 -13.30 -0.99 -20.18
C LEU A 145 -13.20 -0.76 -18.67
N PHE A 146 -12.48 -1.63 -17.96
CA PHE A 146 -12.18 -1.42 -16.54
C PHE A 146 -11.44 -0.09 -16.32
N PHE A 147 -10.46 0.24 -17.17
CA PHE A 147 -9.74 1.51 -17.11
C PHE A 147 -10.66 2.71 -17.26
N LEU A 148 -11.50 2.73 -18.30
CA LEU A 148 -12.43 3.82 -18.53
C LEU A 148 -13.43 3.95 -17.36
N GLY A 149 -13.96 2.83 -16.88
CA GLY A 149 -14.89 2.84 -15.74
C GLY A 149 -14.24 3.30 -14.44
N ALA A 150 -13.04 2.81 -14.12
CA ALA A 150 -12.27 3.23 -12.96
C ALA A 150 -11.88 4.72 -13.05
N PHE A 151 -11.56 5.22 -14.26
CA PHE A 151 -11.26 6.63 -14.49
C PHE A 151 -12.48 7.51 -14.20
N LEU A 152 -13.65 7.15 -14.73
CA LEU A 152 -14.90 7.87 -14.46
C LEU A 152 -15.25 7.85 -12.96
N SER A 153 -15.10 6.69 -12.31
CA SER A 153 -15.39 6.52 -10.88
C SER A 153 -14.47 7.38 -10.01
N LEU A 154 -13.15 7.25 -10.18
CA LEU A 154 -12.16 8.02 -9.42
C LEU A 154 -12.24 9.52 -9.72
N GLY A 155 -12.49 9.90 -10.97
CA GLY A 155 -12.69 11.29 -11.36
C GLY A 155 -13.92 11.90 -10.68
N THR A 156 -15.03 11.17 -10.65
CA THR A 156 -16.26 11.61 -9.98
C THR A 156 -16.07 11.74 -8.47
N LEU A 157 -15.41 10.76 -7.83
CA LEU A 157 -15.07 10.83 -6.40
C LEU A 157 -14.14 12.01 -6.08
N TYR A 158 -13.18 12.32 -6.97
CA TYR A 158 -12.32 13.50 -6.83
C TYR A 158 -13.12 14.80 -6.89
N LEU A 159 -14.05 14.93 -7.84
CA LEU A 159 -14.94 16.09 -7.94
C LEU A 159 -15.84 16.20 -6.70
N HIS A 160 -16.39 15.09 -6.22
CA HIS A 160 -17.18 15.04 -4.99
C HIS A 160 -16.40 15.52 -3.77
N ALA A 161 -15.17 15.01 -3.57
CA ALA A 161 -14.34 15.42 -2.45
C ALA A 161 -13.99 16.92 -2.51
N THR A 162 -13.77 17.45 -3.72
CA THR A 162 -13.51 18.88 -3.94
C THR A 162 -14.75 19.71 -3.60
N ALA A 163 -15.92 19.33 -4.12
CA ALA A 163 -17.19 20.01 -3.85
C ALA A 163 -17.54 19.99 -2.35
N ALA A 164 -17.42 18.83 -1.70
CA ALA A 164 -17.62 18.67 -0.26
C ALA A 164 -16.68 19.58 0.53
N SER A 165 -15.42 19.72 0.11
CA SER A 165 -14.47 20.63 0.80
C SER A 165 -14.89 22.09 0.71
N PHE A 166 -15.38 22.54 -0.44
CA PHE A 166 -15.89 23.90 -0.60
C PHE A 166 -17.17 24.12 0.19
N MET A 167 -18.10 23.17 0.16
CA MET A 167 -19.35 23.27 0.92
C MET A 167 -19.10 23.30 2.44
N ARG A 168 -18.18 22.48 2.95
CA ARG A 168 -17.77 22.53 4.37
C ARG A 168 -17.16 23.87 4.74
N THR A 169 -16.31 24.42 3.87
CA THR A 169 -15.71 25.75 4.07
C THR A 169 -16.80 26.83 4.10
N ARG A 170 -17.70 26.82 3.11
CA ARG A 170 -18.83 27.75 3.01
C ARG A 170 -19.73 27.70 4.24
N TRP A 171 -20.06 26.50 4.74
CA TRP A 171 -20.86 26.34 5.96
C TRP A 171 -20.15 26.82 7.21
N ALA A 172 -18.85 26.57 7.32
CA ALA A 172 -18.05 27.04 8.44
C ALA A 172 -17.94 28.57 8.45
N GLU A 173 -17.73 29.21 7.30
CA GLU A 173 -17.63 30.65 7.17
C GLU A 173 -18.98 31.36 7.34
N THR A 174 -20.05 30.84 6.74
CA THR A 174 -21.36 31.51 6.74
C THR A 174 -22.14 31.27 8.04
N TRP A 175 -22.11 30.04 8.58
CA TRP A 175 -22.98 29.62 9.69
C TRP A 175 -22.20 29.21 10.96
N GLY A 176 -20.87 29.21 10.92
CA GLY A 176 -20.02 28.88 12.07
C GLY A 176 -20.41 27.55 12.73
N THR A 177 -20.67 27.59 14.04
CA THR A 177 -21.06 26.41 14.84
C THR A 177 -22.37 25.77 14.36
N ARG A 178 -23.33 26.56 13.86
CA ARG A 178 -24.60 26.02 13.32
C ARG A 178 -24.37 25.21 12.04
N GLY A 179 -23.42 25.62 11.20
CA GLY A 179 -23.01 24.86 10.02
C GLY A 179 -22.36 23.53 10.38
N LEU A 180 -21.54 23.51 11.45
CA LEU A 180 -20.96 22.28 11.98
C LEU A 180 -22.03 21.33 12.52
N VAL A 181 -23.00 21.85 13.29
CA VAL A 181 -24.14 21.07 13.81
C VAL A 181 -24.97 20.52 12.65
N ALA A 182 -25.33 21.34 11.66
CA ALA A 182 -26.07 20.91 10.48
C ALA A 182 -25.34 19.81 9.71
N ARG A 183 -24.01 19.91 9.56
CA ARG A 183 -23.18 18.85 8.95
C ARG A 183 -23.27 17.53 9.69
N TRP A 184 -23.07 17.55 11.01
CA TRP A 184 -23.10 16.33 11.81
C TRP A 184 -24.49 15.75 11.96
N LEU A 185 -25.53 16.59 11.99
CA LEU A 185 -26.92 16.15 11.92
C LEU A 185 -27.20 15.46 10.58
N ALA A 186 -26.81 16.06 9.46
CA ALA A 186 -26.99 15.44 8.14
C ALA A 186 -26.24 14.10 8.03
N LEU A 187 -24.99 14.04 8.49
CA LEU A 187 -24.22 12.79 8.55
C LEU A 187 -24.88 11.76 9.48
N GLY A 188 -25.37 12.19 10.64
CA GLY A 188 -26.10 11.36 11.58
C GLY A 188 -27.37 10.77 10.98
N CYS A 189 -28.16 11.58 10.27
CA CYS A 189 -29.36 11.14 9.56
C CYS A 189 -29.04 10.13 8.45
N VAL A 190 -27.99 10.38 7.66
CA VAL A 190 -27.55 9.42 6.63
C VAL A 190 -27.09 8.11 7.27
N LEU A 191 -26.29 8.16 8.33
CA LEU A 191 -25.85 6.96 9.06
C LEU A 191 -27.02 6.21 9.72
N ALA A 192 -28.01 6.93 10.26
CA ALA A 192 -29.22 6.35 10.81
C ALA A 192 -30.06 5.66 9.73
N ALA A 193 -30.21 6.28 8.55
CA ALA A 193 -30.91 5.67 7.42
C ALA A 193 -30.19 4.42 6.90
N VAL A 194 -28.85 4.46 6.79
CA VAL A 194 -28.01 3.30 6.44
C VAL A 194 -28.16 2.20 7.49
N GLY A 195 -28.10 2.56 8.77
CA GLY A 195 -28.25 1.63 9.89
C GLY A 195 -29.64 0.98 9.95
N LEU A 196 -30.70 1.75 9.70
CA LEU A 196 -32.07 1.26 9.64
C LEU A 196 -32.28 0.34 8.43
N ALA A 197 -31.75 0.70 7.26
CA ALA A 197 -31.81 -0.15 6.07
C ALA A 197 -31.04 -1.47 6.28
N ALA A 198 -29.86 -1.41 6.92
CA ALA A 198 -29.10 -2.60 7.28
C ALA A 198 -29.83 -3.46 8.32
N TYR A 199 -30.41 -2.85 9.35
CA TYR A 199 -31.21 -3.54 10.36
C TYR A 199 -32.42 -4.25 9.72
N ALA A 200 -33.22 -3.53 8.94
CA ALA A 200 -34.38 -4.09 8.24
C ALA A 200 -33.99 -5.23 7.27
N ALA A 201 -32.85 -5.10 6.60
CA ALA A 201 -32.33 -6.15 5.72
C ALA A 201 -31.95 -7.43 6.51
N LEU A 202 -31.28 -7.27 7.66
CA LEU A 202 -30.88 -8.37 8.54
C LEU A 202 -32.06 -9.00 9.27
N ASP A 203 -33.09 -8.22 9.60
CA ASP A 203 -34.33 -8.71 10.20
C ASP A 203 -35.15 -9.54 9.19
N ALA A 204 -35.27 -9.06 7.95
CA ALA A 204 -35.94 -9.78 6.87
C ALA A 204 -35.18 -11.04 6.42
N HIS A 205 -33.84 -11.02 6.52
CA HIS A 205 -32.97 -12.15 6.14
C HIS A 205 -32.10 -12.53 7.34
N PRO A 206 -32.66 -13.25 8.33
CA PRO A 206 -31.93 -13.61 9.54
C PRO A 206 -30.67 -14.41 9.19
N PHE A 207 -29.62 -14.22 9.99
CA PHE A 207 -28.35 -14.87 9.76
C PHE A 207 -28.51 -16.41 9.71
N PRO A 208 -27.97 -17.09 8.69
CA PRO A 208 -28.24 -18.50 8.47
C PRO A 208 -27.64 -19.35 9.59
N ARG A 209 -28.44 -20.27 10.13
CA ARG A 209 -28.00 -21.20 11.18
C ARG A 209 -27.13 -22.35 10.64
N THR A 210 -27.22 -22.63 9.34
CA THR A 210 -26.55 -23.74 8.65
C THR A 210 -25.43 -23.25 7.72
N LEU A 211 -24.44 -22.57 8.30
CA LEU A 211 -23.23 -22.13 7.57
C LEU A 211 -22.37 -23.29 7.02
N SER A 212 -22.68 -24.53 7.42
CA SER A 212 -22.03 -25.77 6.98
C SER A 212 -22.34 -26.18 5.54
N VAL A 213 -23.33 -25.55 4.89
CA VAL A 213 -23.69 -25.85 3.49
C VAL A 213 -22.97 -24.88 2.54
N PRO A 214 -22.26 -25.39 1.51
CA PRO A 214 -21.51 -24.54 0.58
C PRO A 214 -22.38 -23.47 -0.09
N GLY A 215 -21.85 -22.25 -0.17
CA GLY A 215 -22.51 -21.12 -0.82
C GLY A 215 -23.65 -20.45 -0.04
N VAL A 216 -24.09 -20.99 1.11
CA VAL A 216 -25.16 -20.38 1.93
C VAL A 216 -24.80 -18.97 2.37
N LEU A 217 -23.56 -18.74 2.83
CA LEU A 217 -23.11 -17.39 3.22
C LEU A 217 -23.17 -16.41 2.04
N ARG A 218 -22.67 -16.81 0.87
CA ARG A 218 -22.69 -15.97 -0.34
C ARG A 218 -24.12 -15.62 -0.75
N ASN A 219 -25.00 -16.62 -0.79
CA ASN A 219 -26.40 -16.44 -1.15
C ASN A 219 -27.13 -15.55 -0.13
N TRP A 220 -26.84 -15.71 1.16
CA TRP A 220 -27.36 -14.84 2.22
C TRP A 220 -26.87 -13.40 2.06
N VAL A 221 -25.58 -13.17 1.84
CA VAL A 221 -25.04 -11.82 1.56
C VAL A 221 -25.71 -11.21 0.33
N GLN A 222 -25.88 -12.00 -0.74
CA GLN A 222 -26.55 -11.55 -1.96
C GLN A 222 -28.02 -11.16 -1.69
N ALA A 223 -28.75 -11.93 -0.88
CA ALA A 223 -30.12 -11.63 -0.49
C ALA A 223 -30.22 -10.37 0.39
N VAL A 224 -29.35 -10.23 1.39
CA VAL A 224 -29.27 -9.04 2.26
C VAL A 224 -28.99 -7.79 1.43
N VAL A 225 -28.00 -7.83 0.54
CA VAL A 225 -27.61 -6.70 -0.32
C VAL A 225 -28.67 -6.39 -1.40
N ALA A 226 -29.46 -7.37 -1.81
CA ALA A 226 -30.57 -7.19 -2.74
C ALA A 226 -31.85 -6.65 -2.05
N SER A 227 -31.89 -6.56 -0.72
CA SER A 227 -33.04 -6.01 -0.01
C SER A 227 -33.36 -4.57 -0.46
N PRO A 228 -34.64 -4.17 -0.57
CA PRO A 228 -35.00 -2.87 -1.15
C PRO A 228 -34.32 -1.68 -0.44
N GLY A 229 -34.32 -1.66 0.89
CA GLY A 229 -33.70 -0.58 1.68
C GLY A 229 -32.19 -0.50 1.49
N LEU A 230 -31.47 -1.63 1.60
CA LEU A 230 -30.02 -1.63 1.46
C LEU A 230 -29.59 -1.39 0.01
N SER A 231 -30.35 -1.91 -0.97
CA SER A 231 -30.09 -1.68 -2.39
C SER A 231 -30.20 -0.19 -2.76
N ALA A 232 -31.18 0.54 -2.19
CA ALA A 232 -31.33 1.98 -2.37
C ALA A 232 -30.15 2.76 -1.76
N VAL A 233 -29.69 2.38 -0.56
CA VAL A 233 -28.53 3.01 0.10
C VAL A 233 -27.24 2.80 -0.68
N LEU A 234 -27.05 1.59 -1.23
CA LEU A 234 -25.85 1.22 -1.98
C LEU A 234 -25.88 1.72 -3.44
N TRP A 235 -27.05 2.10 -3.96
CA TRP A 235 -27.27 2.46 -5.36
C TRP A 235 -26.29 3.52 -5.90
N PRO A 236 -26.00 4.65 -5.22
CA PRO A 236 -25.09 5.66 -5.76
C PRO A 236 -23.67 5.12 -5.95
N ALA A 237 -23.19 4.30 -5.01
CA ALA A 237 -21.86 3.72 -5.08
C ALA A 237 -21.79 2.57 -6.11
N ARG A 238 -22.87 1.77 -6.23
CA ARG A 238 -23.00 0.76 -7.29
C ARG A 238 -22.97 1.38 -8.68
N LEU A 239 -23.69 2.50 -8.87
CA LEU A 239 -23.69 3.24 -10.12
C LEU A 239 -22.27 3.69 -10.51
N LEU A 240 -21.49 4.21 -9.56
CA LEU A 240 -20.11 4.66 -9.78
C LEU A 240 -19.14 3.53 -10.15
N VAL A 241 -19.37 2.31 -9.66
CA VAL A 241 -18.46 1.17 -9.86
C VAL A 241 -18.88 0.33 -11.07
N ALA A 242 -20.16 0.35 -11.45
CA ALA A 242 -20.72 -0.50 -12.48
C ALA A 242 -20.03 -0.42 -13.86
N PRO A 243 -19.59 0.75 -14.39
CA PRO A 243 -18.83 0.78 -15.64
C PRO A 243 -17.52 0.00 -15.56
N ALA A 244 -16.84 -0.01 -14.41
CA ALA A 244 -15.59 -0.76 -14.25
C ALA A 244 -15.83 -2.28 -14.22
N LEU A 245 -17.02 -2.71 -13.82
CA LEU A 245 -17.41 -4.12 -13.71
C LEU A 245 -18.21 -4.64 -14.92
N ALA A 246 -18.38 -3.81 -15.96
CA ALA A 246 -19.04 -4.19 -17.20
C ALA A 246 -18.33 -5.39 -17.86
N GLN A 247 -19.13 -6.34 -18.35
CA GLN A 247 -18.62 -7.58 -18.95
C GLN A 247 -18.25 -7.39 -20.42
N ASP A 248 -18.94 -6.49 -21.09
CA ASP A 248 -18.95 -6.31 -22.53
C ASP A 248 -19.26 -4.84 -22.88
N SER A 249 -18.96 -4.46 -24.12
CA SER A 249 -19.11 -3.08 -24.58
C SER A 249 -20.55 -2.58 -24.55
N SER A 250 -21.54 -3.46 -24.74
CA SER A 250 -22.97 -3.10 -24.66
C SER A 250 -23.36 -2.76 -23.22
N ALA A 251 -23.05 -3.65 -22.27
CA ALA A 251 -23.27 -3.40 -20.85
C ALA A 251 -22.51 -2.15 -20.35
N PHE A 252 -21.34 -1.85 -20.92
CA PHE A 252 -20.61 -0.63 -20.59
C PHE A 252 -21.36 0.63 -21.08
N LEU A 253 -21.79 0.65 -22.34
CA LEU A 253 -22.46 1.80 -22.95
C LEU A 253 -23.80 2.13 -22.30
N SER A 254 -24.51 1.16 -21.71
CA SER A 254 -25.77 1.41 -21.00
C SER A 254 -25.58 2.06 -19.63
N VAL A 255 -24.44 1.82 -18.98
CA VAL A 255 -24.17 2.30 -17.61
C VAL A 255 -23.32 3.58 -17.59
N VAL A 256 -22.58 3.88 -18.65
CA VAL A 256 -21.74 5.09 -18.73
C VAL A 256 -22.52 6.41 -18.70
N PRO A 257 -23.65 6.58 -19.44
CA PRO A 257 -24.39 7.84 -19.46
C PRO A 257 -24.79 8.37 -18.08
N PRO A 258 -25.39 7.58 -17.16
CA PRO A 258 -25.74 8.11 -15.84
C PRO A 258 -24.51 8.47 -14.99
N VAL A 259 -23.38 7.78 -15.16
CA VAL A 259 -22.12 8.13 -14.47
C VAL A 259 -21.51 9.42 -15.02
N LEU A 260 -21.55 9.62 -16.34
CA LEU A 260 -21.15 10.89 -16.95
C LEU A 260 -22.04 12.05 -16.49
N GLY A 261 -23.35 11.83 -16.42
CA GLY A 261 -24.30 12.79 -15.86
C GLY A 261 -23.97 13.15 -14.42
N LEU A 262 -23.64 12.14 -13.60
CA LEU A 262 -23.21 12.33 -12.21
C LEU A 262 -21.89 13.10 -12.12
N ALA A 263 -20.91 12.80 -12.97
CA ALA A 263 -19.64 13.51 -13.04
C ALA A 263 -19.83 14.98 -13.42
N LEU A 264 -20.68 15.25 -14.42
CA LEU A 264 -21.04 16.60 -14.85
C LEU A 264 -21.77 17.37 -13.74
N ALA A 265 -22.72 16.73 -13.06
CA ALA A 265 -23.42 17.32 -11.92
C ALA A 265 -22.44 17.71 -10.81
N HIS A 266 -21.45 16.86 -10.49
CA HIS A 266 -20.40 17.19 -9.53
C HIS A 266 -19.49 18.33 -10.01
N TYR A 267 -19.14 18.38 -11.30
CA TYR A 267 -18.39 19.49 -11.85
C TYR A 267 -19.14 20.83 -11.74
N VAL A 268 -20.43 20.84 -12.08
CA VAL A 268 -21.30 22.01 -11.91
C VAL A 268 -21.40 22.39 -10.43
N TRP A 269 -21.54 21.40 -9.54
CA TRP A 269 -21.59 21.64 -8.10
C TRP A 269 -20.29 22.27 -7.57
N VAL A 270 -19.11 21.80 -8.01
CA VAL A 270 -17.82 22.44 -7.66
C VAL A 270 -17.82 23.91 -8.06
N ARG A 271 -18.31 24.24 -9.26
CA ARG A 271 -18.37 25.62 -9.76
C ARG A 271 -19.35 26.47 -8.95
N LEU A 272 -20.50 25.92 -8.58
CA LEU A 272 -21.52 26.64 -7.79
C LEU A 272 -21.14 26.81 -6.32
N ALA A 273 -20.33 25.89 -5.79
CA ALA A 273 -19.87 25.91 -4.40
C ALA A 273 -18.53 26.66 -4.24
N GLU A 274 -17.95 27.21 -5.30
CA GLU A 274 -16.64 27.85 -5.29
C GLU A 274 -16.52 28.94 -4.19
N VAL A 275 -15.48 28.85 -3.37
CA VAL A 275 -15.17 29.77 -2.25
C VAL A 275 -13.73 30.30 -2.37
N PRO A 276 -13.42 31.50 -1.80
CA PRO A 276 -12.07 32.03 -1.59
C PRO A 276 -11.07 30.95 -1.14
N PHE A 277 -10.03 30.68 -1.92
CA PHE A 277 -9.05 29.62 -1.65
C PHE A 277 -7.61 30.12 -1.68
N GLU A 278 -7.36 31.32 -2.17
CA GLU A 278 -6.06 31.92 -2.40
C GLU A 278 -5.27 32.04 -1.08
N GLU A 279 -5.86 32.66 -0.05
CA GLU A 279 -5.25 32.80 1.28
C GLU A 279 -4.99 31.44 1.95
N SER A 280 -5.96 30.51 1.81
CA SER A 280 -5.83 29.16 2.34
C SER A 280 -4.71 28.37 1.66
N ALA A 281 -4.51 28.61 0.35
CA ALA A 281 -3.46 27.99 -0.44
C ALA A 281 -2.08 28.56 -0.11
N VAL A 282 -1.96 29.88 0.10
CA VAL A 282 -0.73 30.54 0.59
C VAL A 282 -0.35 29.98 1.96
N THR A 283 -1.27 30.02 2.92
CA THR A 283 -1.02 29.51 4.28
C THR A 283 -0.65 28.02 4.28
N GLN A 284 -1.27 27.22 3.41
CA GLN A 284 -0.95 25.80 3.27
C GLN A 284 0.41 25.57 2.61
N ALA A 285 0.81 26.39 1.65
CA ALA A 285 2.14 26.34 1.05
C ALA A 285 3.20 26.73 2.09
N GLU A 286 3.03 27.84 2.79
CA GLU A 286 3.95 28.30 3.84
C GLU A 286 4.10 27.30 4.98
N THR A 287 2.99 26.76 5.49
CA THR A 287 3.04 25.74 6.56
C THR A 287 3.79 24.51 6.11
N ARG A 288 3.61 24.05 4.85
CA ARG A 288 4.40 22.94 4.28
C ARG A 288 5.88 23.28 4.16
N THR A 289 6.21 24.50 3.73
CA THR A 289 7.61 24.94 3.59
C THR A 289 8.27 25.09 4.95
N ARG A 290 7.60 25.68 5.93
CA ARG A 290 8.05 25.73 7.33
C ARG A 290 8.22 24.34 7.92
N GLU A 291 7.26 23.44 7.71
CA GLU A 291 7.38 22.05 8.14
C GLU A 291 8.54 21.31 7.45
N ARG A 292 8.87 21.64 6.20
CA ARG A 292 10.03 21.09 5.49
C ARG A 292 11.34 21.67 6.04
N ALA A 293 11.43 22.98 6.20
CA ALA A 293 12.59 23.68 6.73
C ALA A 293 12.91 23.26 8.17
N GLN A 294 11.90 23.17 9.05
CA GLN A 294 12.08 22.69 10.43
C GLN A 294 12.55 21.23 10.52
N ARG A 295 12.18 20.40 9.53
CA ARG A 295 12.64 19.01 9.46
C ARG A 295 14.05 18.91 8.87
N ALA A 296 14.37 19.75 7.89
CA ALA A 296 15.71 19.84 7.30
C ALA A 296 16.73 20.37 8.32
N SER A 297 16.36 21.35 9.16
CA SER A 297 17.22 21.92 10.20
C SER A 297 17.36 21.05 11.45
N GLY A 298 16.82 19.83 11.46
CA GLY A 298 16.87 18.94 12.62
C GLY A 298 16.10 19.45 13.85
N GLY A 299 15.35 20.55 13.70
CA GLY A 299 14.51 21.11 14.74
C GLY A 299 13.50 20.06 15.19
N VAL A 300 13.45 19.83 16.50
CA VAL A 300 12.38 19.04 17.11
C VAL A 300 11.08 19.73 16.73
N ALA A 301 10.43 19.25 15.67
CA ALA A 301 9.04 19.60 15.42
C ALA A 301 8.34 19.45 16.76
N LYS A 302 7.46 20.40 17.13
CA LYS A 302 6.46 20.23 18.19
C LYS A 302 5.50 19.08 17.79
N GLY A 303 6.04 17.91 17.55
CA GLY A 303 5.36 16.67 17.33
C GLY A 303 5.00 16.17 18.71
N ARG A 304 3.69 16.10 18.97
CA ARG A 304 3.05 15.20 19.95
C ARG A 304 4.08 14.24 20.53
N ALA A 305 4.43 14.45 21.80
CA ALA A 305 5.34 13.62 22.56
C ALA A 305 5.21 12.18 22.06
N VAL A 306 6.28 11.62 21.50
CA VAL A 306 6.29 10.22 21.14
C VAL A 306 6.03 9.51 22.45
N SER A 307 4.79 9.06 22.65
CA SER A 307 4.39 8.30 23.83
C SER A 307 5.19 7.01 23.77
N SER A 308 6.35 7.04 24.44
CA SER A 308 7.18 5.90 24.72
C SER A 308 6.36 5.01 25.64
N ARG A 309 5.66 4.01 25.09
CA ARG A 309 5.14 2.91 25.90
C ARG A 309 6.31 2.09 26.44
N LYS A 310 6.05 1.32 27.51
CA LYS A 310 7.02 0.47 28.24
C LYS A 310 8.08 -0.11 27.29
N ALA A 311 9.34 0.26 27.56
CA ALA A 311 10.50 -0.26 26.85
C ALA A 311 10.51 -1.81 26.91
N PRO A 312 10.94 -2.51 25.85
CA PRO A 312 10.92 -3.97 25.80
C PRO A 312 11.79 -4.58 26.91
N PHE A 313 12.88 -3.90 27.26
CA PHE A 313 13.75 -4.21 28.38
C PHE A 313 14.42 -2.91 28.86
N ARG A 314 14.95 -2.92 30.09
CA ARG A 314 15.75 -1.81 30.63
C ARG A 314 17.14 -1.86 30.02
N LEU A 315 17.57 -0.77 29.39
CA LEU A 315 18.92 -0.66 28.83
C LEU A 315 19.92 -0.43 29.98
N SER A 316 20.97 -1.23 30.05
CA SER A 316 22.05 -1.03 31.02
C SER A 316 22.90 0.19 30.65
N ALA A 317 23.45 0.89 31.64
CA ALA A 317 24.35 2.03 31.43
C ALA A 317 25.71 1.64 30.83
N ARG A 318 26.06 0.34 30.87
CA ARG A 318 27.26 -0.24 30.27
C ARG A 318 26.86 -1.42 29.40
N GLY A 319 27.53 -1.61 28.27
CA GLY A 319 27.29 -2.73 27.37
C GLY A 319 27.67 -2.43 25.93
N ARG A 320 27.27 -3.35 25.04
CA ARG A 320 27.49 -3.25 23.61
C ARG A 320 26.65 -2.12 23.00
N PRO A 321 27.26 -1.09 22.37
CA PRO A 321 26.55 0.07 21.84
C PRO A 321 25.52 -0.30 20.75
N GLU A 322 25.72 -1.41 20.03
CA GLU A 322 24.77 -1.91 19.03
C GLU A 322 23.40 -2.24 19.63
N VAL A 323 23.37 -2.69 20.89
CA VAL A 323 22.13 -3.02 21.62
C VAL A 323 21.30 -1.75 21.86
N ALA A 324 21.94 -0.59 22.05
CA ALA A 324 21.24 0.67 22.20
C ALA A 324 20.51 1.09 20.91
N LEU A 325 21.11 0.82 19.74
CA LEU A 325 20.47 1.06 18.43
C LEU A 325 19.30 0.10 18.21
N ILE A 326 19.45 -1.19 18.54
CA ILE A 326 18.36 -2.16 18.49
C ILE A 326 17.22 -1.72 19.43
N TRP A 327 17.56 -1.29 20.65
CA TRP A 327 16.60 -0.81 21.63
C TRP A 327 15.85 0.45 21.13
N LYS A 328 16.57 1.45 20.60
CA LYS A 328 16.02 2.66 19.95
C LYS A 328 14.96 2.26 18.92
N ASN A 329 15.27 1.29 18.09
CA ASN A 329 14.39 0.81 17.05
C ASN A 329 13.16 0.10 17.62
N LEU A 330 13.33 -0.80 18.60
CA LEU A 330 12.23 -1.50 19.24
C LEU A 330 11.25 -0.57 20.00
N ILE A 331 11.73 0.52 20.62
CA ILE A 331 10.87 1.49 21.33
C ILE A 331 10.11 2.42 20.38
N THR A 332 10.57 2.59 19.14
CA THR A 332 9.90 3.41 18.11
C THR A 332 8.68 2.67 17.50
N ARG A 333 7.93 1.97 18.36
CA ARG A 333 6.87 0.98 18.05
C ARG A 333 5.66 1.56 17.33
N ARG A 334 5.45 2.88 17.33
CA ARG A 334 4.37 3.53 16.56
C ARG A 334 4.48 3.25 15.05
N ARG A 335 5.68 2.91 14.57
CA ARG A 335 5.95 2.51 13.17
C ARG A 335 5.49 1.08 12.84
N MET A 336 5.39 0.20 13.84
CA MET A 336 5.06 -1.23 13.66
C MET A 336 3.57 -1.54 13.84
N ALA A 337 2.81 -0.67 14.52
CA ALA A 337 1.35 -0.86 14.70
C ALA A 337 0.59 -0.90 13.37
N GLY A 338 1.00 -0.09 12.38
CA GLY A 338 0.45 -0.14 11.03
C GLY A 338 0.78 -1.45 10.30
N GLY A 339 1.94 -2.04 10.60
CA GLY A 339 2.34 -3.32 10.02
C GLY A 339 1.53 -4.49 10.54
N VAL A 340 1.37 -4.58 11.85
CA VAL A 340 0.46 -5.57 12.48
C VAL A 340 -0.97 -5.40 11.97
N ALA A 341 -1.46 -4.16 11.87
CA ALA A 341 -2.78 -3.89 11.31
C ALA A 341 -2.91 -4.37 9.86
N SER A 342 -1.87 -4.22 9.04
CA SER A 342 -1.87 -4.71 7.65
C SER A 342 -1.88 -6.23 7.55
N VAL A 343 -1.17 -6.93 8.45
CA VAL A 343 -1.20 -8.40 8.55
C VAL A 343 -2.59 -8.88 8.95
N LEU A 344 -3.18 -8.26 9.97
CA LEU A 344 -4.54 -8.57 10.41
C LEU A 344 -5.56 -8.26 9.31
N ALA A 345 -5.43 -7.13 8.61
CA ALA A 345 -6.31 -6.79 7.50
C ALA A 345 -6.20 -7.80 6.35
N SER A 346 -4.99 -8.28 6.04
CA SER A 346 -4.76 -9.31 5.02
C SER A 346 -5.35 -10.66 5.44
N LEU A 347 -5.25 -11.01 6.73
CA LEU A 347 -5.87 -12.20 7.31
C LEU A 347 -7.39 -12.14 7.19
N LEU A 348 -7.99 -11.02 7.61
CA LEU A 348 -9.44 -10.78 7.49
C LEU A 348 -9.90 -10.79 6.03
N LEU A 349 -9.12 -10.21 5.13
CA LEU A 349 -9.39 -10.21 3.69
C LEU A 349 -9.37 -11.63 3.10
N GLY A 350 -8.35 -12.43 3.43
CA GLY A 350 -8.26 -13.82 3.01
C GLY A 350 -9.43 -14.66 3.52
N CYS A 351 -9.75 -14.54 4.82
CA CYS A 351 -10.92 -15.20 5.41
C CYS A 351 -12.22 -14.79 4.71
N ALA A 352 -12.40 -13.51 4.42
CA ALA A 352 -13.57 -13.01 3.71
C ALA A 352 -13.68 -13.60 2.29
N ILE A 353 -12.57 -13.66 1.53
CA ILE A 353 -12.56 -14.23 0.19
C ILE A 353 -12.92 -15.72 0.22
N VAL A 354 -12.30 -16.51 1.10
CA VAL A 354 -12.58 -17.96 1.24
C VAL A 354 -14.04 -18.19 1.64
N ALA A 355 -14.55 -17.41 2.59
CA ALA A 355 -15.94 -17.48 3.01
C ALA A 355 -16.91 -17.13 1.84
N MET A 356 -16.56 -16.14 1.00
CA MET A 356 -17.35 -15.75 -0.17
C MET A 356 -17.28 -16.77 -1.31
N MET A 357 -16.19 -17.54 -1.44
CA MET A 357 -16.08 -18.66 -2.38
C MET A 357 -17.11 -19.76 -2.07
N GLY A 358 -17.72 -19.74 -0.89
CA GLY A 358 -18.76 -20.68 -0.50
C GLY A 358 -18.20 -21.94 0.12
N GLU A 359 -16.94 -21.94 0.57
CA GLU A 359 -16.34 -23.04 1.32
C GLU A 359 -16.92 -23.05 2.75
N SER A 360 -18.03 -23.76 2.94
CA SER A 360 -18.75 -23.82 4.21
C SER A 360 -17.96 -24.48 5.34
N ARG A 361 -16.91 -25.22 4.97
CA ARG A 361 -15.97 -25.85 5.88
C ARG A 361 -15.23 -24.84 6.78
N PHE A 362 -15.25 -23.55 6.42
CA PHE A 362 -14.73 -22.45 7.22
C PHE A 362 -15.37 -22.37 8.63
N PHE A 363 -16.68 -22.62 8.72
CA PHE A 363 -17.44 -22.44 9.97
C PHE A 363 -17.56 -23.71 10.80
N THR A 364 -17.34 -24.89 10.20
CA THR A 364 -17.50 -26.17 10.88
C THR A 364 -16.20 -26.73 11.43
N ASP A 365 -15.07 -26.43 10.81
CA ASP A 365 -13.77 -26.93 11.24
C ASP A 365 -12.70 -25.84 11.10
N THR A 366 -12.50 -25.12 12.21
CA THR A 366 -11.54 -24.01 12.30
C THR A 366 -10.12 -24.46 11.95
N ARG A 367 -9.78 -25.75 12.10
CA ARG A 367 -8.45 -26.29 11.80
C ARG A 367 -8.12 -26.21 10.31
N ARG A 368 -9.10 -26.43 9.42
CA ARG A 368 -8.93 -26.35 7.94
C ARG A 368 -8.65 -24.95 7.44
N VAL A 369 -8.95 -23.95 8.25
CA VAL A 369 -8.69 -22.55 7.93
C VAL A 369 -7.43 -22.11 8.62
N LEU A 370 -7.39 -22.21 9.95
CA LEU A 370 -6.34 -21.60 10.78
C LEU A 370 -4.96 -22.18 10.48
N GLY A 371 -4.88 -23.48 10.18
CA GLY A 371 -3.65 -24.15 9.80
C GLY A 371 -3.04 -23.62 8.50
N PRO A 372 -3.68 -23.86 7.35
CA PRO A 372 -3.22 -23.36 6.06
C PRO A 372 -3.10 -21.83 6.01
N LEU A 373 -3.98 -21.09 6.69
CA LEU A 373 -3.92 -19.63 6.78
C LEU A 373 -2.68 -19.18 7.57
N GLY A 374 -2.39 -19.80 8.71
CA GLY A 374 -1.20 -19.49 9.50
C GLY A 374 0.10 -19.75 8.71
N VAL A 375 0.19 -20.90 8.05
CA VAL A 375 1.34 -21.26 7.20
C VAL A 375 1.47 -20.31 6.00
N SER A 376 0.37 -20.03 5.29
CA SER A 376 0.39 -19.14 4.12
C SER A 376 0.70 -17.69 4.48
N LEU A 377 0.21 -17.19 5.63
CA LEU A 377 0.57 -15.87 6.13
C LEU A 377 2.03 -15.80 6.58
N ALA A 378 2.56 -16.84 7.22
CA ALA A 378 3.98 -16.92 7.56
C ALA A 378 4.84 -16.90 6.29
N ALA A 379 4.46 -17.66 5.24
CA ALA A 379 5.14 -17.63 3.95
C ALA A 379 5.02 -16.26 3.25
N MET A 380 3.83 -15.65 3.24
CA MET A 380 3.59 -14.32 2.70
C MET A 380 4.42 -13.25 3.44
N MET A 381 4.63 -13.41 4.75
CA MET A 381 5.48 -12.52 5.54
C MET A 381 6.95 -12.56 5.15
N ALA A 382 7.46 -13.64 4.55
CA ALA A 382 8.84 -13.64 4.01
C ALA A 382 9.02 -12.59 2.89
N VAL A 383 7.97 -12.37 2.11
CA VAL A 383 7.99 -11.47 0.96
C VAL A 383 7.51 -10.07 1.32
N VAL A 384 6.36 -9.98 1.99
CA VAL A 384 5.69 -8.71 2.30
C VAL A 384 6.18 -8.11 3.61
N GLY A 385 6.55 -8.96 4.59
CA GLY A 385 6.98 -8.56 5.92
C GLY A 385 8.12 -7.54 5.92
N PRO A 386 9.18 -7.73 5.12
CA PRO A 386 10.24 -6.73 4.98
C PRO A 386 9.73 -5.34 4.58
N SER A 387 8.76 -5.25 3.66
CA SER A 387 8.23 -3.95 3.22
C SER A 387 7.38 -3.24 4.28
N VAL A 388 6.77 -4.02 5.16
CA VAL A 388 5.78 -3.58 6.16
C VAL A 388 6.43 -3.23 7.50
N PHE A 389 7.38 -4.04 7.96
CA PHE A 389 8.00 -3.94 9.28
C PHE A 389 9.40 -3.31 9.26
N ARG A 390 9.81 -2.72 8.13
CA ARG A 390 11.15 -2.11 7.99
C ARG A 390 11.39 -0.90 8.89
N MET A 391 12.55 -0.93 9.50
CA MET A 391 13.26 0.20 10.10
C MET A 391 14.44 0.47 9.18
N ASP A 392 14.23 1.36 8.21
CA ASP A 392 15.23 1.65 7.19
C ASP A 392 16.20 2.72 7.69
N LEU A 393 17.47 2.60 7.30
CA LEU A 393 18.48 3.67 7.35
C LEU A 393 17.99 5.00 6.75
N ARG A 394 16.96 4.98 5.91
CA ARG A 394 16.35 6.15 5.26
C ARG A 394 15.99 7.27 6.24
N MET A 395 15.51 6.90 7.44
CA MET A 395 15.11 7.87 8.46
C MET A 395 16.29 8.38 9.30
N ASP A 396 17.40 7.63 9.27
CA ASP A 396 18.62 7.94 10.00
C ASP A 396 19.66 8.62 9.07
N LEU A 397 19.46 8.58 7.74
CA LEU A 397 20.24 9.30 6.73
C LEU A 397 20.35 10.81 7.00
N PRO A 398 19.30 11.54 7.42
CA PRO A 398 19.43 12.96 7.77
C PRO A 398 20.30 13.21 9.00
N LYS A 399 20.70 12.16 9.73
CA LYS A 399 21.52 12.20 10.94
C LYS A 399 22.82 11.43 10.77
N LEU A 400 23.29 11.24 9.54
CA LEU A 400 24.53 10.52 9.26
C LEU A 400 25.71 11.05 10.05
N ASP A 401 25.85 12.37 10.18
CA ASP A 401 26.96 12.98 10.92
C ASP A 401 26.92 12.59 12.40
N LEU A 402 25.72 12.51 12.99
CA LEU A 402 25.54 12.03 14.37
C LEU A 402 25.85 10.54 14.50
N LEU A 403 25.51 9.72 13.50
CA LEU A 403 25.80 8.29 13.51
C LEU A 403 27.30 8.02 13.32
N ARG A 404 27.98 8.83 12.50
CA ARG A 404 29.43 8.76 12.29
C ARG A 404 30.23 9.23 13.49
N ALA A 405 29.66 10.13 14.30
CA ALA A 405 30.26 10.56 15.56
C ALA A 405 30.23 9.46 16.64
N LEU A 406 29.42 8.41 16.48
CA LEU A 406 29.41 7.28 17.41
C LEU A 406 30.65 6.40 17.22
N PRO A 407 31.21 5.82 18.28
CA PRO A 407 32.34 4.89 18.21
C PRO A 407 31.87 3.49 17.72
N LEU A 408 31.26 3.47 16.54
CA LEU A 408 30.69 2.29 15.89
C LEU A 408 31.19 2.20 14.46
N ALA A 409 31.62 1.01 14.06
CA ALA A 409 31.87 0.71 12.66
C ALA A 409 30.55 0.70 11.86
N GLY A 410 30.60 1.04 10.58
CA GLY A 410 29.42 1.10 9.71
C GLY A 410 28.63 -0.21 9.68
N TRP A 411 29.30 -1.36 9.74
CA TRP A 411 28.64 -2.67 9.78
C TRP A 411 27.88 -2.90 11.10
N GLN A 412 28.33 -2.32 12.22
CA GLN A 412 27.63 -2.39 13.51
C GLN A 412 26.36 -1.57 13.45
N VAL A 413 26.40 -0.39 12.82
CA VAL A 413 25.22 0.46 12.61
C VAL A 413 24.22 -0.23 11.70
N VAL A 414 24.65 -0.66 10.51
CA VAL A 414 23.79 -1.36 9.53
C VAL A 414 23.19 -2.65 10.13
N GLY A 415 24.00 -3.45 10.82
CA GLY A 415 23.55 -4.67 11.46
C GLY A 415 22.55 -4.44 12.59
N ALA A 416 22.77 -3.43 13.43
CA ALA A 416 21.85 -3.08 14.52
C ALA A 416 20.51 -2.52 14.00
N GLU A 417 20.55 -1.73 12.92
CA GLU A 417 19.35 -1.25 12.23
C GLU A 417 18.53 -2.42 11.64
N LEU A 418 19.20 -3.40 11.04
CA LEU A 418 18.57 -4.59 10.47
C LEU A 418 17.99 -5.52 11.54
N ALA A 419 18.72 -5.73 12.64
CA ALA A 419 18.41 -6.72 13.67
C ALA A 419 17.04 -6.48 14.33
N ALA A 420 16.65 -5.23 14.59
CA ALA A 420 15.37 -4.93 15.24
C ALA A 420 14.16 -5.37 14.38
N SER A 421 14.17 -5.05 13.08
CA SER A 421 13.13 -5.50 12.16
C SER A 421 13.17 -7.00 11.92
N ALA A 422 14.37 -7.58 11.80
CA ALA A 422 14.53 -9.02 11.59
C ALA A 422 13.99 -9.84 12.77
N LEU A 423 14.29 -9.43 14.00
CA LEU A 423 13.77 -10.08 15.21
C LEU A 423 12.23 -10.02 15.25
N MET A 424 11.63 -8.87 14.95
CA MET A 424 10.18 -8.71 15.00
C MET A 424 9.48 -9.54 13.92
N VAL A 425 9.95 -9.46 12.67
CA VAL A 425 9.37 -10.23 11.55
C VAL A 425 9.56 -11.72 11.80
N GLY A 426 10.76 -12.15 12.21
CA GLY A 426 11.06 -13.54 12.53
C GLY A 426 10.17 -14.09 13.64
N LEU A 427 10.01 -13.37 14.76
CA LEU A 427 9.14 -13.80 15.86
C LEU A 427 7.67 -13.89 15.44
N LEU A 428 7.17 -12.91 14.67
CA LEU A 428 5.79 -12.94 14.17
C LEU A 428 5.59 -14.11 13.19
N GLN A 429 6.56 -14.34 12.31
CA GLN A 429 6.52 -15.38 11.30
C GLN A 429 6.55 -16.78 11.93
N LEU A 430 7.43 -17.00 12.91
CA LEU A 430 7.47 -18.23 13.69
C LEU A 430 6.19 -18.40 14.51
N GLY A 431 5.67 -17.34 15.15
CA GLY A 431 4.41 -17.41 15.88
C GLY A 431 3.22 -17.81 15.00
N LEU A 432 3.09 -17.20 13.81
CA LEU A 432 2.07 -17.57 12.82
C LEU A 432 2.22 -19.01 12.33
N LEU A 433 3.46 -19.44 12.09
CA LEU A 433 3.76 -20.80 11.67
C LEU A 433 3.45 -21.81 12.78
N THR A 434 3.79 -21.52 14.04
CA THR A 434 3.45 -22.36 15.19
C THR A 434 1.94 -22.50 15.34
N VAL A 435 1.19 -21.40 15.26
CA VAL A 435 -0.29 -21.45 15.28
C VAL A 435 -0.81 -22.28 14.12
N GLY A 436 -0.25 -22.12 12.91
CA GLY A 436 -0.62 -22.90 11.73
C GLY A 436 -0.37 -24.40 11.94
N LEU A 437 0.85 -24.79 12.32
CA LEU A 437 1.23 -26.18 12.49
C LEU A 437 0.43 -26.88 13.58
N LEU A 438 0.24 -26.23 14.74
CA LEU A 438 -0.55 -26.77 15.85
C LEU A 438 -2.05 -26.87 15.52
N SER A 439 -2.56 -26.01 14.64
CA SER A 439 -3.94 -26.11 14.16
C SER A 439 -4.15 -27.30 13.22
N GLY A 440 -3.09 -27.77 12.58
CA GLY A 440 -3.10 -28.93 11.68
C GLY A 440 -3.51 -28.58 10.23
N PRO A 441 -3.28 -29.49 9.28
CA PRO A 441 -3.56 -29.26 7.85
C PRO A 441 -5.06 -29.09 7.55
N GLY A 442 -5.91 -29.69 8.38
CA GLY A 442 -7.36 -29.69 8.27
C GLY A 442 -7.94 -30.35 7.00
N ALA A 443 -7.12 -30.80 6.06
CA ALA A 443 -7.55 -31.80 5.09
C ALA A 443 -7.19 -33.20 5.61
N GLU A 444 -8.11 -34.16 5.47
CA GLU A 444 -7.84 -35.59 5.63
C GLU A 444 -7.15 -36.14 4.36
N ASP A 445 -6.12 -35.44 3.91
CA ASP A 445 -5.30 -35.85 2.77
C ASP A 445 -4.02 -36.49 3.31
N PRO A 446 -3.82 -37.81 3.12
CA PRO A 446 -2.62 -38.51 3.57
C PRO A 446 -1.33 -37.87 3.05
N TRP A 447 -1.37 -37.30 1.85
CA TRP A 447 -0.23 -36.57 1.29
C TRP A 447 0.05 -35.33 2.13
N LEU A 448 -0.94 -34.45 2.35
CA LEU A 448 -0.73 -33.23 3.13
C LEU A 448 -0.29 -33.52 4.57
N MET A 449 -0.82 -34.58 5.21
CA MET A 449 -0.41 -34.97 6.57
C MET A 449 1.05 -35.41 6.64
N THR A 450 1.54 -36.13 5.61
CA THR A 450 2.94 -36.59 5.54
C THR A 450 3.91 -35.40 5.44
N TRP A 451 3.52 -34.34 4.72
CA TRP A 451 4.39 -33.18 4.46
C TRP A 451 4.24 -32.06 5.49
N TRP A 452 3.19 -32.07 6.32
CA TRP A 452 2.83 -30.96 7.21
C TRP A 452 3.93 -30.61 8.21
N TRP A 453 4.41 -31.60 8.98
CA TRP A 453 5.43 -31.37 10.01
C TRP A 453 6.83 -31.17 9.43
N PRO A 454 7.35 -32.04 8.53
CA PRO A 454 8.67 -31.81 7.94
C PRO A 454 8.74 -30.51 7.15
N GLY A 455 7.70 -30.20 6.36
CA GLY A 455 7.58 -28.94 5.63
C GLY A 455 7.46 -27.75 6.58
N GLY A 456 6.70 -27.88 7.68
CA GLY A 456 6.60 -26.88 8.73
C GLY A 456 7.93 -26.55 9.39
N VAL A 457 8.73 -27.56 9.76
CA VAL A 457 10.07 -27.37 10.34
C VAL A 457 11.03 -26.76 9.30
N ALA A 458 10.98 -27.23 8.05
CA ALA A 458 11.75 -26.64 6.96
C ALA A 458 11.43 -25.15 6.78
N LEU A 459 10.15 -24.79 6.79
CA LEU A 459 9.70 -23.39 6.73
C LEU A 459 10.16 -22.62 7.97
N ALA A 460 10.11 -23.18 9.18
CA ALA A 460 10.56 -22.49 10.39
C ALA A 460 12.04 -22.10 10.33
N LEU A 461 12.86 -22.90 9.65
CA LEU A 461 14.29 -22.64 9.46
C LEU A 461 14.56 -21.64 8.33
N LEU A 462 13.84 -21.75 7.22
CA LEU A 462 14.09 -20.96 6.01
C LEU A 462 13.43 -19.57 6.04
N LEU A 463 12.20 -19.48 6.54
CA LEU A 463 11.39 -18.27 6.46
C LEU A 463 12.02 -17.04 7.15
N PRO A 464 12.61 -17.15 8.36
CA PRO A 464 13.27 -16.01 9.00
C PRO A 464 14.50 -15.51 8.24
N SER A 465 15.31 -16.39 7.64
CA SER A 465 16.49 -15.99 6.86
C SER A 465 16.10 -15.36 5.52
N MET A 466 15.02 -15.81 4.89
CA MET A 466 14.43 -15.13 3.74
C MET A 466 13.96 -13.72 4.08
N SER A 467 13.24 -13.55 5.19
CA SER A 467 12.82 -12.23 5.69
C SER A 467 14.01 -11.31 5.98
N LEU A 468 15.08 -11.86 6.58
CA LEU A 468 16.32 -11.16 6.86
C LEU A 468 16.99 -10.67 5.57
N ALA A 469 17.07 -11.52 4.55
CA ALA A 469 17.60 -11.16 3.22
C ALA A 469 16.77 -10.05 2.57
N GLY A 470 15.43 -10.16 2.60
CA GLY A 470 14.54 -9.13 2.06
C GLY A 470 14.70 -7.78 2.78
N LEU A 471 14.86 -7.78 4.11
CA LEU A 471 15.13 -6.57 4.90
C LEU A 471 16.52 -5.98 4.59
N PHE A 472 17.53 -6.82 4.38
CA PHE A 472 18.86 -6.40 3.97
C PHE A 472 18.81 -5.69 2.61
N VAL A 473 18.15 -6.30 1.62
CA VAL A 473 18.02 -5.71 0.27
C VAL A 473 17.35 -4.33 0.31
N GLN A 474 16.31 -4.15 1.14
CA GLN A 474 15.65 -2.86 1.29
C GLN A 474 16.54 -1.79 1.93
N ASN A 475 17.37 -2.17 2.92
CA ASN A 475 18.35 -1.26 3.53
C ASN A 475 19.53 -0.97 2.59
N ALA A 476 20.01 -1.98 1.87
CA ALA A 476 21.07 -1.83 0.87
C ALA A 476 20.66 -0.86 -0.23
N ALA A 477 19.40 -0.91 -0.69
CA ALA A 477 18.89 0.01 -1.69
C ALA A 477 18.96 1.48 -1.25
N VAL A 478 18.83 1.78 0.04
CA VAL A 478 18.91 3.14 0.58
C VAL A 478 20.32 3.70 0.47
N VAL A 479 21.33 2.89 0.75
CA VAL A 479 22.74 3.30 0.75
C VAL A 479 23.33 3.29 -0.66
N LEU A 480 23.01 2.26 -1.46
CA LEU A 480 23.56 2.10 -2.82
C LEU A 480 22.87 3.02 -3.85
N PHE A 481 21.57 3.30 -3.65
CA PHE A 481 20.75 4.09 -4.58
C PHE A 481 19.97 5.23 -3.87
N PRO A 482 20.65 6.16 -3.16
CA PRO A 482 20.00 7.20 -2.36
C PRO A 482 19.11 8.15 -3.19
N ALA A 483 19.42 8.33 -4.48
CA ALA A 483 18.66 9.15 -5.41
C ALA A 483 17.33 8.52 -5.87
N TRP A 484 17.15 7.20 -5.74
CA TRP A 484 15.91 6.47 -6.06
C TRP A 484 15.00 6.29 -4.85
N VAL A 485 15.53 6.61 -3.67
CA VAL A 485 14.96 6.35 -2.36
C VAL A 485 14.99 7.69 -1.60
N PRO A 486 13.97 8.57 -1.77
CA PRO A 486 13.92 9.84 -1.05
C PRO A 486 13.87 9.59 0.46
N ALA A 487 14.71 10.27 1.24
CA ALA A 487 14.69 10.17 2.70
C ALA A 487 13.37 10.69 3.30
N ASP A 488 12.73 11.63 2.60
CA ASP A 488 11.61 12.39 3.13
C ASP A 488 10.26 11.74 2.81
N ARG A 489 9.62 11.20 3.84
CA ARG A 489 8.24 10.68 3.76
C ARG A 489 7.16 11.77 3.58
N THR A 490 7.51 13.05 3.66
CA THR A 490 6.53 14.17 3.65
C THR A 490 6.69 15.12 2.47
N GLY A 491 7.82 15.11 1.78
CA GLY A 491 8.12 16.05 0.67
C GLY A 491 7.87 15.49 -0.72
N SER A 492 8.34 14.26 -0.99
CA SER A 492 8.24 13.65 -2.31
C SER A 492 7.32 12.44 -2.26
N ALA A 493 6.38 12.43 -3.21
CA ALA A 493 5.53 11.30 -3.53
C ALA A 493 4.35 11.06 -2.55
N ARG A 494 3.32 11.92 -2.65
CA ARG A 494 1.94 11.45 -2.47
C ARG A 494 1.33 11.28 -3.86
N GLY A 495 0.60 10.18 -4.04
CA GLY A 495 0.02 9.81 -5.33
C GLY A 495 0.94 8.91 -6.17
N ILE A 496 0.86 9.10 -7.47
CA ILE A 496 1.37 8.23 -8.54
C ILE A 496 2.86 7.94 -8.44
N GLU A 497 3.67 8.98 -8.20
CA GLU A 497 5.13 8.84 -8.08
C GLU A 497 5.49 7.92 -6.91
N ALA A 498 4.70 7.95 -5.84
CA ALA A 498 4.93 7.15 -4.63
C ALA A 498 4.58 5.70 -4.87
N LEU A 499 3.49 5.47 -5.60
CA LEU A 499 3.05 4.16 -6.00
C LEU A 499 4.04 3.55 -6.98
N GLY A 500 4.44 4.28 -8.03
CA GLY A 500 5.46 3.85 -8.99
C GLY A 500 6.78 3.53 -8.31
N GLN A 501 7.23 4.39 -7.40
CA GLN A 501 8.42 4.12 -6.60
C GLN A 501 8.27 2.88 -5.72
N ARG A 502 7.14 2.73 -5.01
CA ARG A 502 6.87 1.55 -4.16
C ARG A 502 6.92 0.27 -4.99
N LEU A 503 6.27 0.26 -6.16
CA LEU A 503 6.25 -0.88 -7.06
C LEU A 503 7.65 -1.22 -7.57
N LEU A 504 8.42 -0.21 -7.98
CA LEU A 504 9.77 -0.40 -8.48
C LEU A 504 10.72 -0.87 -7.37
N THR A 505 10.58 -0.35 -6.15
CA THR A 505 11.35 -0.83 -4.98
C THR A 505 10.95 -2.24 -4.57
N LEU A 506 9.66 -2.56 -4.55
CA LEU A 506 9.15 -3.89 -4.23
C LEU A 506 9.66 -4.90 -5.26
N MET A 507 9.56 -4.57 -6.54
CA MET A 507 10.02 -5.46 -7.59
C MET A 507 11.54 -5.62 -7.63
N GLY A 508 12.29 -4.52 -7.51
CA GLY A 508 13.74 -4.57 -7.37
C GLY A 508 14.14 -5.46 -6.20
N SER A 509 13.43 -5.33 -5.06
CA SER A 509 13.67 -6.20 -3.91
C SER A 509 13.34 -7.67 -4.19
N LEU A 510 12.26 -7.96 -4.92
CA LEU A 510 11.90 -9.32 -5.32
C LEU A 510 12.92 -9.96 -6.26
N VAL A 511 13.37 -9.25 -7.28
CA VAL A 511 14.38 -9.75 -8.24
C VAL A 511 15.69 -10.03 -7.51
N VAL A 512 16.17 -9.09 -6.70
CA VAL A 512 17.42 -9.27 -5.94
C VAL A 512 17.27 -10.42 -4.94
N SER A 513 16.12 -10.55 -4.28
CA SER A 513 15.88 -11.67 -3.35
C SER A 513 15.81 -12.99 -4.11
N LEU A 514 15.19 -13.05 -5.29
CA LEU A 514 15.12 -14.26 -6.11
C LEU A 514 16.50 -14.72 -6.59
N VAL A 515 17.34 -13.77 -7.04
CA VAL A 515 18.72 -14.06 -7.44
C VAL A 515 19.55 -14.49 -6.22
N GLY A 516 19.41 -13.81 -5.08
CA GLY A 516 20.06 -14.18 -3.82
C GLY A 516 19.59 -15.53 -3.27
N LEU A 517 18.40 -16.01 -3.65
CA LEU A 517 17.93 -17.34 -3.26
C LEU A 517 18.62 -18.46 -4.06
N LEU A 518 19.30 -18.17 -5.19
CA LEU A 518 19.89 -19.22 -6.03
C LEU A 518 21.00 -20.02 -5.32
N PRO A 519 22.00 -19.40 -4.66
CA PRO A 519 23.05 -20.15 -3.95
C PRO A 519 22.49 -20.94 -2.77
N ALA A 520 21.52 -20.36 -2.06
CA ALA A 520 20.83 -21.03 -0.96
C ALA A 520 20.01 -22.24 -1.44
N ALA A 521 19.28 -22.11 -2.55
CA ALA A 521 18.54 -23.20 -3.16
C ALA A 521 19.48 -24.32 -3.63
N LEU A 522 20.63 -23.96 -4.22
CA LEU A 522 21.65 -24.93 -4.61
C LEU A 522 22.21 -25.67 -3.38
N ALA A 523 22.57 -24.96 -2.32
CA ALA A 523 23.07 -25.58 -1.08
C ALA A 523 22.01 -26.49 -0.44
N GLY A 524 20.76 -26.04 -0.41
CA GLY A 524 19.64 -26.84 0.07
C GLY A 524 19.42 -28.10 -0.77
N ALA A 525 19.56 -28.02 -2.10
CA ALA A 525 19.47 -29.17 -2.99
C ALA A 525 20.65 -30.14 -2.81
N VAL A 526 21.88 -29.62 -2.69
CA VAL A 526 23.10 -30.42 -2.49
C VAL A 526 23.04 -31.21 -1.18
N VAL A 527 22.45 -30.63 -0.12
CA VAL A 527 22.30 -31.31 1.16
C VAL A 527 21.05 -32.20 1.20
N GLY A 528 19.92 -31.69 0.70
CA GLY A 528 18.63 -32.37 0.79
C GLY A 528 18.49 -33.56 -0.15
N PHE A 529 18.99 -33.46 -1.39
CA PHE A 529 18.81 -34.50 -2.41
C PHE A 529 19.49 -35.84 -2.06
N PRO A 530 20.75 -35.87 -1.60
CA PRO A 530 21.39 -37.13 -1.17
C PRO A 530 20.67 -37.76 0.02
N LEU A 531 20.22 -36.94 0.96
CA LEU A 531 19.55 -37.39 2.19
C LEU A 531 18.11 -37.86 1.95
N TRP A 532 17.49 -37.51 0.81
CA TRP A 532 16.14 -37.93 0.45
C TRP A 532 15.99 -39.45 0.43
N SER A 533 17.01 -40.16 -0.07
CA SER A 533 17.02 -41.63 -0.12
C SER A 533 16.91 -42.31 1.26
N SER A 534 17.41 -41.65 2.31
CA SER A 534 17.53 -42.22 3.66
C SER A 534 16.49 -41.66 4.63
N LEU A 535 16.08 -40.40 4.46
CA LEU A 535 15.21 -39.66 5.40
C LEU A 535 13.85 -39.29 4.78
N ASP A 536 13.64 -39.58 3.49
CA ASP A 536 12.43 -39.23 2.75
C ASP A 536 12.06 -37.75 2.97
N VAL A 537 10.80 -37.42 3.30
CA VAL A 537 10.31 -36.05 3.52
C VAL A 537 11.06 -35.33 4.66
N TRP A 538 11.68 -36.05 5.60
CA TRP A 538 12.50 -35.46 6.67
C TRP A 538 13.87 -34.94 6.20
N ALA A 539 14.26 -35.17 4.94
CA ALA A 539 15.39 -34.48 4.33
C ALA A 539 15.12 -32.97 4.14
N LEU A 540 13.85 -32.53 4.10
CA LEU A 540 13.46 -31.13 3.87
C LEU A 540 14.00 -30.17 4.94
N PRO A 541 13.83 -30.41 6.25
CA PRO A 541 14.46 -29.59 7.29
C PRO A 541 15.97 -29.42 7.15
N LEU A 542 16.69 -30.47 6.74
CA LEU A 542 18.14 -30.44 6.62
C LEU A 542 18.58 -29.61 5.40
N GLY A 543 17.90 -29.77 4.26
CA GLY A 543 18.08 -28.89 3.10
C GLY A 543 17.73 -27.44 3.42
N ALA A 544 16.64 -27.20 4.17
CA ALA A 544 16.25 -25.86 4.60
C ALA A 544 17.23 -25.24 5.59
N ALA A 545 17.83 -26.03 6.49
CA ALA A 545 18.89 -25.57 7.38
C ALA A 545 20.13 -25.12 6.59
N ALA A 546 20.55 -25.91 5.60
CA ALA A 546 21.68 -25.57 4.72
C ALA A 546 21.41 -24.30 3.90
N ALA A 547 20.22 -24.20 3.29
CA ALA A 547 19.79 -23.00 2.56
C ALA A 547 19.74 -21.76 3.48
N SER A 548 19.20 -21.92 4.69
CA SER A 548 19.10 -20.84 5.67
C SER A 548 20.48 -20.36 6.14
N ALA A 549 21.43 -21.28 6.34
CA ALA A 549 22.81 -20.95 6.69
C ALA A 549 23.50 -20.14 5.59
N VAL A 550 23.30 -20.52 4.32
CA VAL A 550 23.84 -19.76 3.17
C VAL A 550 23.21 -18.37 3.10
N LEU A 551 21.89 -18.24 3.19
CA LEU A 551 21.22 -16.93 3.20
C LEU A 551 21.69 -16.03 4.35
N ALA A 552 21.81 -16.58 5.56
CA ALA A 552 22.31 -15.85 6.71
C ALA A 552 23.77 -15.39 6.49
N GLY A 553 24.61 -16.27 5.94
CA GLY A 553 25.99 -15.96 5.57
C GLY A 553 26.09 -14.85 4.53
N GLU A 554 25.30 -14.91 3.46
CA GLU A 554 25.22 -13.87 2.44
C GLU A 554 24.79 -12.51 3.02
N VAL A 555 23.80 -12.50 3.93
CA VAL A 555 23.39 -11.27 4.59
C VAL A 555 24.51 -10.72 5.49
N VAL A 556 25.21 -11.58 6.24
CA VAL A 556 26.33 -11.12 7.09
C VAL A 556 27.43 -10.50 6.23
N LEU A 557 27.84 -11.16 5.13
CA LEU A 557 28.80 -10.61 4.18
C LEU A 557 28.29 -9.30 3.57
N GLY A 558 27.01 -9.26 3.21
CA GLY A 558 26.34 -8.07 2.71
C GLY A 558 26.36 -6.91 3.70
N VAL A 559 26.11 -7.15 4.98
CA VAL A 559 26.17 -6.14 6.06
C VAL A 559 27.59 -5.60 6.24
N LEU A 560 28.61 -6.46 6.16
CA LEU A 560 30.01 -6.04 6.22
C LEU A 560 30.38 -5.12 5.05
N LEU A 561 30.01 -5.50 3.83
CA LEU A 561 30.24 -4.70 2.61
C LEU A 561 29.45 -3.40 2.64
N LEU A 562 28.18 -3.45 3.05
CA LEU A 562 27.31 -2.29 3.15
C LEU A 562 27.78 -1.32 4.24
N GLY A 563 28.35 -1.82 5.33
CA GLY A 563 28.98 -1.01 6.36
C GLY A 563 30.11 -0.14 5.81
N ARG A 564 30.97 -0.70 4.96
CA ARG A 564 32.02 0.07 4.28
C ARG A 564 31.44 1.13 3.34
N ALA A 565 30.41 0.76 2.57
CA ALA A 565 29.74 1.72 1.68
C ALA A 565 29.06 2.85 2.46
N PHE A 566 28.50 2.55 3.64
CA PHE A 566 27.88 3.52 4.53
C PHE A 566 28.87 4.55 5.09
N GLU A 567 30.07 4.10 5.46
CA GLU A 567 31.16 4.98 5.93
C GLU A 567 31.61 5.99 4.85
N HIS A 568 31.54 5.62 3.58
CA HIS A 568 31.96 6.46 2.44
C HIS A 568 30.81 7.25 1.79
N LEU A 569 29.57 7.11 2.29
CA LEU A 569 28.40 7.74 1.68
C LEU A 569 28.41 9.27 1.85
N ASP A 570 28.49 10.04 0.79
CA ASP A 570 28.24 11.49 0.82
C ASP A 570 26.84 11.79 0.29
N VAL A 571 25.95 12.30 1.16
CA VAL A 571 24.56 12.63 0.78
C VAL A 571 24.48 13.93 0.00
N SER A 572 25.47 14.82 0.13
CA SER A 572 25.49 16.13 -0.54
C SER A 572 25.72 16.01 -2.04
N GLU A 573 26.53 15.04 -2.49
CA GLU A 573 26.78 14.78 -3.92
C GLU A 573 25.58 14.20 -4.68
N ASP A 574 24.72 13.44 -3.99
CA ASP A 574 23.59 12.71 -4.60
C ASP A 574 22.25 13.46 -4.47
N ARG A 575 22.22 14.58 -3.73
CA ARG A 575 21.08 15.50 -3.59
C ARG A 575 21.52 16.95 -3.78
N PRO A 576 21.81 17.39 -5.01
CA PRO A 576 21.87 18.83 -5.27
C PRO A 576 20.49 19.42 -4.96
N GLU A 577 20.46 20.45 -4.13
CA GLU A 577 19.23 21.17 -3.74
C GLU A 577 18.41 21.66 -4.94
#